data_AF-F7XET7-F1
#
_entry.id   AF-F7XET7-F1
#
_cell.length_a   1.000
_cell.length_b   1.000
_cell.length_c   1.000
_cell.angle_alpha   90.00
_cell.angle_beta   90.00
_cell.angle_gamma   90.00
#
_symmetry.space_group_name_H-M   'P 1'
#
loop_
_entity.id
_entity.type
_entity.pdbx_description
1 polymer ?
#
loop_
_entity_poly.entity_id
_entity_poly.type
_entity_poly.pdbx_seq_one_letter_code
_entity_poly.pdbx_strand_id
1 'polypeptide(L)' 'MEFGINIMGTSDPDLIFDRLGEGPFVLAACKDHPLAAKPSVGWADVEPYHLITAHRSSGNRTLLDAALVKSNIKLR' A
#
# COMPACT_ATOMS: atom_id res chain seq x y z
N MET A 1 25.12 -2.61 11.34
CA MET A 1 23.75 -2.27 11.81
C MET A 1 23.25 -3.50 12.54
N GLU A 2 22.76 -3.39 13.77
CA GLU A 2 22.41 -4.56 14.60
C GLU A 2 20.97 -5.07 14.38
N PHE A 3 20.08 -4.22 13.85
CA PHE A 3 18.74 -4.59 13.41
C PHE A 3 18.23 -3.61 12.34
N GLY A 4 17.18 -3.98 11.63
CA GLY A 4 16.53 -3.13 10.62
C GLY A 4 15.01 -3.36 10.59
N ILE A 5 14.25 -2.36 10.17
CA ILE A 5 12.80 -2.47 9.96
C ILE A 5 12.56 -2.54 8.45
N ASN A 6 11.86 -3.60 8.03
CA ASN A 6 11.49 -3.79 6.63
C ASN A 6 9.98 -4.05 6.53
N ILE A 7 9.40 -3.56 5.44
CA ILE A 7 7.98 -3.74 5.08
C ILE A 7 7.82 -4.93 4.12
N MET A 8 8.86 -5.21 3.33
CA MET A 8 8.95 -6.40 2.50
C MET A 8 9.70 -7.48 3.27
N GLY A 9 8.99 -8.50 3.75
CA GLY A 9 9.62 -9.67 4.35
C GLY A 9 10.46 -10.39 3.30
N THR A 10 11.77 -10.14 3.27
CA THR A 10 12.72 -10.88 2.44
C THR A 10 13.29 -12.01 3.28
N SER A 11 13.14 -13.26 2.83
CA SER A 11 13.74 -14.42 3.51
C SER A 11 15.22 -14.48 3.21
N ASP A 12 16.03 -13.81 4.03
CA ASP A 12 17.47 -14.00 4.07
C ASP A 12 17.78 -15.06 5.16
N PRO A 13 18.44 -16.19 4.82
CA PRO A 13 18.71 -17.27 5.77
C PRO A 13 19.63 -16.84 6.93
N ASP A 14 20.40 -15.76 6.77
CA ASP A 14 21.30 -15.25 7.81
C ASP A 14 20.60 -14.22 8.73
N LEU A 15 19.33 -13.89 8.45
CA LEU A 15 18.55 -12.92 9.22
C LEU A 15 17.38 -13.59 9.95
N ILE A 16 17.15 -13.15 11.19
CA ILE A 16 15.98 -13.50 11.98
C ILE A 16 14.96 -12.36 11.84
N PHE A 17 13.73 -12.70 11.46
CA PHE A 17 12.66 -11.73 11.27
C PHE A 17 11.55 -11.93 12.31
N ASP A 18 11.31 -10.88 13.10
CA ASP A 18 10.16 -10.81 14.00
C ASP A 18 9.07 -9.91 13.40
N ARG A 19 7.84 -10.42 13.35
CA ARG A 19 6.70 -9.67 12.84
C ARG A 19 6.29 -8.61 13.86
N LEU A 20 6.50 -7.34 13.50
CA LEU A 20 6.14 -6.20 14.34
C LEU A 20 4.65 -5.84 14.28
N GLY A 21 4.00 -6.04 13.12
CA GLY A 21 2.58 -5.74 12.93
C GLY A 21 2.16 -5.72 11.47
N GLU A 22 0.87 -5.50 11.24
CA GLU A 22 0.29 -5.22 9.93
C GLU A 22 -0.50 -3.92 9.99
N GLY A 23 -0.51 -3.16 8.89
CA GLY A 23 -1.25 -1.91 8.77
C GLY A 23 -2.00 -1.83 7.44
N PRO A 24 -3.17 -1.18 7.39
CA PRO A 24 -3.92 -1.02 6.16
C PRO A 24 -3.26 -0.02 5.22
N PHE A 25 -3.52 -0.17 3.92
CA PHE A 25 -3.32 0.93 2.98
C PHE A 25 -4.39 2.00 3.22
N VAL A 26 -3.96 3.26 3.27
CA VAL A 26 -4.85 4.42 3.46
C VAL A 26 -4.78 5.35 2.26
N LEU A 27 -5.89 6.01 1.96
CA LEU A 27 -5.96 7.06 0.93
C LEU A 27 -5.75 8.43 1.59
N ALA A 28 -4.80 9.19 1.08
CA ALA A 28 -4.72 10.62 1.33
C ALA A 28 -5.44 11.36 0.19
N ALA A 29 -6.40 12.21 0.52
CA ALA A 29 -7.13 13.04 -0.44
C ALA A 29 -7.28 14.47 0.08
N CYS A 30 -7.44 15.43 -0.83
CA CYS A 30 -7.81 16.79 -0.46
C CYS A 30 -9.19 16.78 0.25
N LYS A 31 -9.41 17.68 1.21
CA LYS A 31 -10.68 17.77 1.96
C LYS A 31 -11.89 17.98 1.04
N ASP A 32 -11.69 18.65 -0.09
CA ASP A 32 -12.75 18.93 -1.06
C ASP A 32 -12.91 17.79 -2.10
N HIS A 33 -12.12 16.72 -2.01
CA HIS A 33 -12.23 15.59 -2.92
C HIS A 33 -13.47 14.75 -2.57
N PRO A 34 -14.26 14.24 -3.55
CA PRO A 34 -15.46 13.44 -3.27
C PRO A 34 -15.22 12.24 -2.35
N LEU A 35 -14.05 11.61 -2.44
CA LEU A 35 -13.67 10.48 -1.57
C LEU A 35 -13.42 10.87 -0.10
N ALA A 36 -13.10 12.14 0.19
CA ALA A 36 -12.89 12.60 1.56
C ALA A 36 -14.21 12.72 2.35
N ALA A 37 -15.34 12.80 1.66
CA ALA A 37 -16.67 12.79 2.28
C ALA A 37 -17.14 11.38 2.69
N LYS A 38 -16.44 10.33 2.26
CA LYS A 38 -16.80 8.95 2.59
C LYS A 38 -16.20 8.54 3.96
N PRO A 39 -16.96 7.83 4.81
CA PRO A 39 -16.42 7.31 6.07
C PRO A 39 -15.39 6.20 5.87
N SER A 40 -15.43 5.52 4.71
CA SER A 40 -14.46 4.51 4.28
C SER A 40 -14.41 4.45 2.77
N VAL A 41 -13.26 4.11 2.21
CA VAL A 41 -13.06 3.94 0.77
C VAL A 41 -12.58 2.53 0.47
N GLY A 42 -13.20 1.89 -0.51
CA GLY A 42 -12.74 0.63 -1.10
C GLY A 42 -11.97 0.87 -2.39
N TRP A 43 -11.24 -0.13 -2.87
CA TRP A 43 -10.45 -0.01 -4.09
C TRP A 43 -11.26 0.41 -5.33
N ALA A 44 -12.51 -0.05 -5.46
CA ALA A 44 -13.40 0.30 -6.56
C ALA A 44 -13.84 1.78 -6.52
N ASP A 45 -13.83 2.41 -5.35
CA ASP A 45 -14.10 3.84 -5.22
C ASP A 45 -12.94 4.68 -5.76
N VAL A 46 -11.73 4.14 -5.72
CA VAL A 46 -10.51 4.85 -6.11
C VAL A 46 -10.19 4.67 -7.59
N GLU A 47 -10.58 3.54 -8.18
CA GLU A 47 -10.35 3.20 -9.60
C GLU A 47 -10.70 4.32 -10.62
N PRO A 48 -11.79 5.12 -10.45
CA PRO A 48 -12.12 6.18 -11.39
C PRO A 48 -11.19 7.39 -11.37
N TYR A 49 -10.33 7.53 -10.36
CA TYR A 49 -9.50 8.72 -10.14
C TYR A 49 -8.03 8.47 -10.52
N HIS A 50 -7.36 9.53 -10.97
CA HIS A 50 -5.91 9.50 -11.17
C HIS A 50 -5.18 9.56 -9.83
N LEU A 51 -4.21 8.66 -9.66
CA LEU A 51 -3.51 8.52 -8.39
C LEU A 51 -2.03 8.88 -8.49
N ILE A 52 -1.58 9.66 -7.50
CA ILE A 52 -0.17 9.82 -7.20
C ILE A 52 0.22 8.60 -6.36
N THR A 53 1.01 7.71 -6.93
CA THR A 53 1.46 6.48 -6.27
C THR A 53 2.96 6.52 -6.03
N ALA A 54 3.44 5.74 -5.05
CA ALA A 54 4.87 5.57 -4.84
C ALA A 54 5.54 5.03 -6.11
N HIS A 55 6.81 5.42 -6.31
CA HIS A 55 7.63 4.94 -7.41
C HIS A 55 7.75 3.40 -7.37
N ARG A 56 7.92 2.77 -8.55
CA ARG A 56 7.98 1.30 -8.69
C ARG A 56 9.07 0.62 -7.87
N SER A 57 10.14 1.33 -7.52
CA SER A 57 11.22 0.82 -6.67
C SER A 57 10.90 0.83 -5.16
N SER A 58 9.76 1.42 -4.75
CA SER A 58 9.33 1.42 -3.35
C SER A 58 8.72 0.08 -2.98
N GLY A 59 9.07 -0.47 -1.81
CA GLY A 59 8.40 -1.66 -1.29
C GLY A 59 6.91 -1.51 -1.07
N ASN A 60 6.45 -0.30 -0.78
CA ASN A 60 5.03 0.02 -0.69
C ASN A 60 4.32 -0.20 -2.03
N ARG A 61 5.00 0.09 -3.15
CA ARG A 61 4.42 -0.10 -4.47
C ARG A 61 4.26 -1.58 -4.80
N THR A 62 5.24 -2.42 -4.45
CA THR A 62 5.13 -3.88 -4.63
C THR A 62 3.95 -4.45 -3.84
N LEU A 63 3.79 -4.06 -2.58
CA LEU A 63 2.69 -4.52 -1.73
C LEU A 63 1.33 -3.98 -2.20
N LEU A 64 1.29 -2.72 -2.64
CA LEU A 64 0.10 -2.09 -3.22
C LEU A 64 -0.35 -2.83 -4.49
N ASP A 65 0.57 -3.08 -5.42
CA ASP A 65 0.29 -3.77 -6.67
C ASP A 65 -0.24 -5.19 -6.39
N ALA A 66 0.34 -5.91 -5.42
CA ALA A 66 -0.14 -7.23 -5.01
C ALA A 66 -1.59 -7.20 -4.45
N ALA A 67 -1.94 -6.17 -3.68
CA ALA A 67 -3.30 -5.99 -3.16
C ALA A 67 -4.31 -5.66 -4.28
N LEU A 68 -3.92 -4.86 -5.26
CA LEU A 68 -4.77 -4.49 -6.41
C LEU A 68 -5.02 -5.66 -7.34
N VAL A 69 -4.00 -6.49 -7.61
CA VAL A 69 -4.14 -7.73 -8.38
C VAL A 69 -5.13 -8.68 -7.71
N LYS A 70 -5.01 -8.89 -6.39
CA LYS A 70 -5.98 -9.70 -5.63
C LYS A 70 -7.40 -9.17 -5.69
N SER A 71 -7.56 -7.85 -5.83
CA SER A 71 -8.87 -7.18 -5.90
C SER A 71 -9.37 -7.00 -7.34
N ASN A 72 -8.60 -7.48 -8.34
CA ASN A 72 -8.87 -7.34 -9.77
C ASN A 72 -9.09 -5.88 -10.24
N ILE A 73 -8.35 -4.93 -9.65
CA ILE A 73 -8.49 -3.50 -9.93
C ILE A 73 -7.24 -2.97 -10.62
N LYS A 74 -7.44 -2.13 -11.63
CA LYS A 74 -6.36 -1.45 -12.35
C LYS A 74 -6.43 0.04 -12.10
N LEU A 75 -5.50 0.55 -11.30
CA LEU A 75 -5.33 1.98 -11.12
C LEU A 75 -4.72 2.61 -12.38
N ARG A 76 -5.24 3.77 -12.79
CA ARG A 76 -4.77 4.53 -13.96
C ARG A 76 -3.83 5.67 -13.58
#